data_AF-A0A1T4PYP6-F1
#
_entry.id   AF-A0A1T4PYP6-F1
#
_cell.length_a   1.000
_cell.length_b   1.000
_cell.length_c   1.000
_cell.angle_alpha   90.00
_cell.angle_beta   90.00
_cell.angle_gamma   90.00
#
_symmetry.space_group_name_H-M   'P 1'
#
loop_
_entity.id
_entity.type
_entity.pdbx_description
1 polymer ?
#
loop_
_entity_poly.entity_id
_entity_poly.type
_entity_poly.pdbx_seq_one_letter_code
_entity_poly.pdbx_strand_id
1 'polypeptide(L)'
;MPKNQFERMMFALITVVITVHAYVFYSLYVVNGSFFLKVTGENSVLQAIRTMGGVEMFGRNLPIYVIILVEFLFAYTLECVMGSPLSFRLVCRLWKPEETNPLLFETSIICATVGLMCPTMSLIAAALYYPYRELPFNLLTFLANWLRLVCFNFPFAFFTQLFFIQPLVRTLFKVLFRRSDTNSF
;
A
#
# COMPACT_ATOMS: atom_id res chain seq x y z
N MET A 1 6.66 6.57 -21.09
CA MET A 1 5.92 5.37 -20.64
C MET A 1 6.84 4.17 -20.80
N PRO A 2 6.77 3.18 -19.89
CA PRO A 2 7.61 1.98 -19.95
C PRO A 2 7.39 1.24 -21.28
N LYS A 3 8.47 1.03 -22.02
CA LYS A 3 8.46 0.42 -23.36
C LYS A 3 8.43 -1.11 -23.26
N ASN A 4 9.07 -1.69 -22.25
CA ASN A 4 9.19 -3.15 -22.08
C ASN A 4 8.43 -3.68 -20.85
N GLN A 5 8.05 -4.97 -20.89
CA GLN A 5 7.46 -5.70 -19.74
C GLN A 5 8.32 -5.58 -18.47
N PHE A 6 9.65 -5.65 -18.63
CA PHE A 6 10.60 -5.46 -17.52
C PHE A 6 10.52 -4.07 -16.90
N GLU A 7 10.39 -3.02 -17.71
CA GLU A 7 10.30 -1.64 -17.21
C GLU A 7 8.99 -1.40 -16.45
N ARG A 8 7.89 -2.01 -16.92
CA ARG A 8 6.60 -1.99 -16.20
C ARG A 8 6.71 -2.67 -14.85
N MET A 9 7.37 -3.83 -14.79
CA MET A 9 7.59 -4.57 -13.55
C MET A 9 8.47 -3.79 -12.57
N MET A 10 9.56 -3.19 -13.05
CA MET A 10 10.44 -2.35 -12.22
C MET A 10 9.74 -1.10 -11.71
N PHE A 11 8.90 -0.45 -12.53
CA PHE A 11 8.09 0.69 -12.11
C PHE A 11 7.10 0.31 -11.01
N ALA A 12 6.40 -0.82 -11.17
CA ALA A 12 5.51 -1.35 -10.15
C ALA A 12 6.27 -1.68 -8.86
N LEU A 13 7.42 -2.35 -8.96
CA LEU A 13 8.25 -2.70 -7.81
C LEU A 13 8.70 -1.46 -7.03
N ILE A 14 9.24 -0.43 -7.70
CA ILE A 14 9.65 0.81 -7.04
C ILE A 14 8.46 1.49 -6.35
N THR A 15 7.30 1.52 -7.02
CA THR A 15 6.08 2.09 -6.46
C THR A 15 5.67 1.35 -5.19
N VAL A 16 5.63 0.01 -5.23
CA VAL A 16 5.24 -0.84 -4.09
C VAL A 16 6.22 -0.71 -2.94
N VAL A 17 7.53 -0.65 -3.20
CA VAL A 17 8.53 -0.43 -2.14
C VAL A 17 8.24 0.89 -1.42
N ILE A 18 8.00 1.97 -2.16
CA ILE A 18 7.77 3.30 -1.58
C ILE A 18 6.44 3.34 -0.82
N THR A 19 5.35 2.82 -1.41
CA THR A 19 4.02 2.84 -0.79
C THR A 19 4.00 1.99 0.48
N VAL A 20 4.56 0.79 0.47
CA VAL A 20 4.59 -0.12 1.64
C VAL A 20 5.40 0.50 2.78
N HIS A 21 6.59 1.06 2.49
CA HIS A 21 7.39 1.70 3.55
C HIS A 21 6.68 2.92 4.16
N ALA A 22 6.08 3.78 3.33
CA ALA A 22 5.32 4.94 3.81
C ALA A 22 4.12 4.51 4.65
N TYR A 23 3.44 3.43 4.23
CA TYR A 23 2.27 2.91 4.89
C TYR A 23 2.57 2.23 6.23
N VAL A 24 3.62 1.42 6.30
CA VAL A 24 4.09 0.81 7.55
C VAL A 24 4.47 1.91 8.54
N PHE A 25 5.20 2.94 8.09
CA PHE A 25 5.54 4.07 8.92
C PHE A 25 4.29 4.80 9.45
N TYR A 26 3.33 5.10 8.56
CA TYR A 26 2.06 5.72 8.93
C TYR A 26 1.28 4.86 9.96
N SER A 27 1.14 3.56 9.71
CA SER A 27 0.42 2.65 10.59
C SER A 27 1.07 2.55 11.99
N LEU A 28 2.39 2.39 12.05
CA LEU A 28 3.09 2.21 13.32
C LEU A 28 3.23 3.51 14.12
N TYR A 29 3.56 4.63 13.48
CA TYR A 29 3.81 5.89 14.18
C TYR A 29 2.56 6.74 14.36
N VAL A 30 1.72 6.84 13.32
CA VAL A 30 0.58 7.79 13.33
C VAL A 30 -0.66 7.11 13.89
N VAL A 31 -1.00 5.92 13.41
CA VAL A 31 -2.24 5.23 13.83
C VAL A 31 -2.07 4.56 15.18
N ASN A 32 -1.02 3.76 15.35
CA ASN A 32 -0.83 2.92 16.55
C ASN A 32 0.22 3.47 17.53
N GLY A 33 0.99 4.51 17.16
CA GLY A 33 2.12 4.97 17.96
C GLY A 33 1.72 5.42 19.36
N SER A 34 0.61 6.15 19.49
CA SER A 34 0.10 6.60 20.79
C SER A 34 -0.37 5.45 21.68
N PHE A 35 -0.89 4.37 21.10
CA PHE A 35 -1.27 3.17 21.83
C PHE A 35 -0.04 2.44 22.36
N PHE A 36 0.96 2.22 21.52
CA PHE A 36 2.21 1.56 21.90
C PHE A 36 2.94 2.32 23.02
N LEU A 37 3.07 3.64 22.92
CA LEU A 37 3.73 4.47 23.94
C LEU A 37 2.98 4.40 25.29
N LYS A 38 1.65 4.39 25.27
CA LYS A 38 0.83 4.31 26.50
C LYS A 38 0.90 2.95 27.18
N VAL A 39 0.94 1.86 26.39
CA VAL A 39 0.98 0.49 26.92
C VAL A 39 2.34 0.17 27.52
N THR A 40 3.43 0.63 26.90
CA THR A 40 4.79 0.31 27.38
C THR A 40 5.42 1.37 28.27
N GLY A 41 4.89 2.61 28.28
CA GLY A 41 5.47 3.74 29.01
C GLY A 41 6.78 4.27 28.42
N GLU A 42 7.06 3.96 27.15
CA GLU A 42 8.32 4.30 26.49
C GLU A 42 8.24 5.64 25.75
N ASN A 43 9.40 6.26 25.49
CA ASN A 43 9.48 7.55 24.77
C ASN A 43 9.56 7.40 23.24
N SER A 44 9.76 6.18 22.72
CA SER A 44 9.87 5.92 21.29
C SER A 44 9.08 4.70 20.84
N VAL A 45 8.42 4.81 19.68
CA VAL A 45 7.57 3.75 19.11
C VAL A 45 8.38 2.49 18.80
N LEU A 46 9.62 2.63 18.32
CA LEU A 46 10.51 1.50 18.04
C LEU A 46 10.89 0.73 19.31
N GLN A 47 11.14 1.45 20.41
CA GLN A 47 11.46 0.84 21.70
C GLN A 47 10.21 0.19 22.31
N ALA A 48 9.04 0.84 22.23
CA ALA A 48 7.78 0.25 22.63
C ALA A 48 7.51 -1.08 21.90
N ILE A 49 7.65 -1.12 20.58
CA ILE A 49 7.44 -2.35 19.80
C ILE A 49 8.48 -3.42 20.14
N ARG A 50 9.74 -3.03 20.40
CA ARG A 50 10.78 -3.97 20.85
C ARG A 50 10.44 -4.56 22.22
N THR A 51 9.91 -3.76 23.14
CA THR A 51 9.49 -4.18 24.49
C THR A 51 8.27 -5.11 24.44
N MET A 52 7.34 -4.91 23.50
CA MET A 52 6.20 -5.83 23.27
C MET A 52 6.58 -7.12 22.53
N GLY A 53 7.84 -7.25 22.08
CA GLY A 53 8.31 -8.41 21.32
C GLY A 53 7.83 -8.43 19.87
N GLY A 54 7.32 -7.31 19.34
CA GLY A 54 6.80 -7.20 17.98
C GLY A 54 5.34 -6.73 17.92
N VAL A 55 4.72 -6.92 16.76
CA VAL A 55 3.29 -6.67 16.55
C VAL A 55 2.60 -8.02 16.37
N GLU A 56 1.42 -8.17 16.96
CA GLU A 56 0.67 -9.42 16.89
C GLU A 56 0.15 -9.65 15.46
N MET A 57 0.48 -10.78 14.86
CA MET A 57 0.01 -11.21 13.55
C MET A 57 -0.27 -12.72 13.63
N PHE A 58 -1.46 -13.15 13.21
CA PHE A 58 -1.93 -14.54 13.42
C PHE A 58 -1.84 -15.04 14.88
N GLY A 59 -2.05 -14.16 15.87
CA GLY A 59 -1.97 -14.52 17.29
C GLY A 59 -0.56 -14.87 17.80
N ARG A 60 0.47 -14.46 17.05
CA ARG A 60 1.89 -14.52 17.45
C ARG A 60 2.52 -13.14 17.33
N ASN A 61 3.37 -12.78 18.29
CA ASN A 61 4.15 -11.55 18.18
C ASN A 61 5.27 -11.77 17.15
N LEU A 62 5.18 -11.05 16.03
CA LEU A 62 6.19 -11.08 14.98
C LEU A 62 6.97 -9.77 14.94
N PRO A 63 8.27 -9.83 14.64
CA PRO A 63 9.06 -8.63 14.51
C PRO A 63 8.67 -7.84 13.24
N ILE A 64 8.86 -6.52 13.30
CA ILE A 64 8.42 -5.57 12.27
C ILE A 64 8.89 -5.95 10.86
N TYR A 65 10.12 -6.47 10.72
CA TYR A 65 10.67 -6.83 9.41
C TYR A 65 9.91 -7.98 8.72
N VAL A 66 9.36 -8.93 9.48
CA VAL A 66 8.56 -10.03 8.91
C VAL A 66 7.24 -9.48 8.39
N ILE A 67 6.62 -8.56 9.14
CA ILE A 67 5.37 -7.92 8.75
C ILE A 67 5.54 -7.12 7.47
N ILE A 68 6.60 -6.32 7.39
CA ILE A 68 6.94 -5.57 6.18
C ILE A 68 7.09 -6.51 4.97
N LEU A 69 7.78 -7.65 5.15
CA LEU A 69 7.99 -8.61 4.06
C LEU A 69 6.67 -9.24 3.59
N VAL A 70 5.81 -9.63 4.53
CA VAL A 70 4.49 -10.20 4.24
C VAL A 70 3.59 -9.18 3.54
N GLU A 71 3.48 -7.97 4.09
CA GLU A 71 2.70 -6.89 3.48
C GLU A 71 3.22 -6.51 2.09
N PHE A 72 4.55 -6.48 1.92
CA PHE A 72 5.18 -6.26 0.61
C PHE A 72 4.80 -7.33 -0.41
N LEU A 73 4.84 -8.61 -0.02
CA LEU A 73 4.49 -9.72 -0.92
C LEU A 73 3.03 -9.62 -1.39
N PHE A 74 2.10 -9.36 -0.46
CA PHE A 74 0.69 -9.19 -0.78
C PHE A 74 0.43 -7.93 -1.61
N ALA A 75 1.04 -6.80 -1.24
CA ALA A 75 0.92 -5.54 -1.96
C ALA A 75 1.43 -5.67 -3.40
N TYR A 76 2.59 -6.29 -3.59
CA TYR A 76 3.17 -6.53 -4.90
C TYR A 76 2.28 -7.44 -5.76
N THR A 77 1.78 -8.52 -5.17
CA THR A 77 0.86 -9.44 -5.87
C THR A 77 -0.41 -8.72 -6.31
N LEU A 78 -1.02 -7.91 -5.43
CA LEU A 78 -2.20 -7.13 -5.77
C LEU A 78 -1.90 -6.01 -6.77
N GLU A 79 -0.74 -5.36 -6.72
CA GLU A 79 -0.34 -4.37 -7.73
C GLU A 79 -0.23 -5.03 -9.11
N CYS A 80 0.38 -6.21 -9.20
CA CYS A 80 0.48 -6.95 -10.45
C CYS A 80 -0.90 -7.38 -10.98
N VAL A 81 -1.82 -7.81 -10.11
CA VAL A 81 -3.14 -8.33 -10.50
C VAL A 81 -4.19 -7.24 -10.68
N MET A 82 -4.22 -6.21 -9.83
CA MET A 82 -5.23 -5.15 -9.85
C MET A 82 -4.71 -3.89 -10.57
N GLY A 83 -3.48 -3.49 -10.28
CA GLY A 83 -2.87 -2.27 -10.81
C GLY A 83 -2.61 -2.31 -12.32
N SER A 84 -2.32 -3.48 -12.89
CA SER A 84 -1.98 -3.61 -14.32
C SER A 84 -3.17 -3.98 -15.23
N PRO A 85 -3.93 -5.07 -15.00
CA PRO A 85 -5.04 -5.44 -15.90
C PRO A 85 -6.43 -4.97 -15.43
N LEU A 86 -6.68 -4.86 -14.12
CA LEU A 86 -8.03 -4.63 -13.59
C LEU A 86 -8.42 -3.15 -13.61
N SER A 87 -7.52 -2.27 -13.17
CA SER A 87 -7.68 -0.82 -13.18
C SER A 87 -7.88 -0.29 -14.61
N PHE A 88 -7.09 -0.77 -15.56
CA PHE A 88 -7.17 -0.39 -16.96
C PHE A 88 -8.51 -0.82 -17.58
N ARG A 89 -8.96 -2.05 -17.30
CA ARG A 89 -10.28 -2.53 -17.76
C ARG A 89 -11.43 -1.71 -17.18
N LEU A 90 -11.36 -1.31 -15.91
CA LEU A 90 -12.40 -0.51 -15.28
C LEU A 90 -12.45 0.91 -15.85
N VAL A 91 -11.29 1.54 -16.05
CA VAL A 91 -11.25 2.89 -16.62
C VAL A 91 -11.67 2.89 -18.08
N CYS A 92 -11.22 1.95 -18.91
CA CYS A 92 -11.69 1.83 -20.29
C CYS A 92 -13.21 1.57 -20.40
N ARG A 93 -13.84 1.06 -19.33
CA ARG A 93 -15.29 0.88 -19.26
C ARG A 93 -16.03 2.17 -18.88
N LEU A 94 -15.40 3.04 -18.10
CA LEU A 94 -15.97 4.31 -17.63
C LEU A 94 -15.69 5.48 -18.59
N TRP A 95 -14.52 5.47 -19.22
CA TRP A 95 -13.99 6.55 -20.07
C TRP A 95 -13.50 6.00 -21.41
N LYS A 96 -13.84 6.69 -22.49
CA LYS A 96 -13.21 6.46 -23.79
C LYS A 96 -11.83 7.13 -23.79
N PRO A 97 -10.74 6.39 -24.05
CA PRO A 97 -9.39 6.96 -24.08
C PRO A 97 -9.18 8.00 -25.19
N GLU A 98 -10.04 8.01 -26.22
CA GLU A 98 -9.93 8.88 -27.39
C GLU A 98 -10.47 10.30 -27.17
N GLU A 99 -11.35 10.51 -26.18
CA GLU A 99 -12.00 11.80 -25.92
C GLU A 99 -11.46 12.51 -24.66
N THR A 100 -10.61 11.84 -23.87
CA THR A 100 -10.23 12.30 -22.53
C THR A 100 -8.78 12.80 -22.50
N ASN A 101 -8.53 13.94 -21.84
CA ASN A 101 -7.17 14.44 -21.61
C ASN A 101 -6.30 13.36 -20.93
N PRO A 102 -5.06 13.12 -21.40
CA PRO A 102 -4.21 12.03 -20.89
C PRO A 102 -3.93 12.14 -19.38
N LEU A 103 -3.88 13.37 -18.85
CA LEU A 103 -3.74 13.62 -17.42
C LEU A 103 -4.97 13.15 -16.61
N LEU A 104 -6.19 13.42 -17.11
CA LEU A 104 -7.44 12.99 -16.44
C LEU A 104 -7.62 11.47 -16.52
N PHE A 105 -7.24 10.87 -17.64
CA PHE A 105 -7.28 9.44 -17.81
C PHE A 105 -6.34 8.73 -16.82
N GLU A 106 -5.10 9.20 -16.69
CA GLU A 106 -4.14 8.65 -15.73
C GLU A 106 -4.64 8.78 -14.29
N THR A 107 -5.09 9.96 -13.86
CA THR A 107 -5.61 10.15 -12.48
C THR A 107 -6.83 9.27 -12.20
N SER A 108 -7.70 9.04 -13.19
CA SER A 108 -8.84 8.14 -13.04
C SER A 108 -8.43 6.68 -12.79
N ILE A 109 -7.37 6.19 -13.46
CA ILE A 109 -6.80 4.84 -13.24
C ILE A 109 -6.29 4.74 -11.82
N ILE A 110 -5.65 5.79 -11.33
CA ILE A 110 -5.07 5.83 -9.99
C ILE A 110 -6.17 5.81 -8.94
N CYS A 111 -7.19 6.67 -9.08
CA CYS A 111 -8.34 6.69 -8.19
C CYS A 111 -9.03 5.32 -8.15
N ALA A 112 -9.22 4.67 -9.31
CA ALA A 112 -9.78 3.33 -9.39
C ALA A 112 -8.87 2.28 -8.72
N THR A 113 -7.56 2.37 -8.93
CA THR A 113 -6.57 1.44 -8.34
C THR A 113 -6.53 1.55 -6.83
N VAL A 114 -6.43 2.76 -6.28
CA VAL A 114 -6.47 2.99 -4.82
C VAL A 114 -7.83 2.58 -4.25
N GLY A 115 -8.91 2.90 -4.98
CA GLY A 115 -10.28 2.49 -4.69
C GLY A 115 -10.47 0.99 -4.52
N LEU A 116 -9.73 0.15 -5.24
CA LEU A 116 -9.83 -1.31 -5.18
C LEU A 116 -8.76 -1.96 -4.31
N MET A 117 -7.51 -1.49 -4.40
CA MET A 117 -6.40 -2.07 -3.67
C MET A 117 -6.48 -1.77 -2.18
N CYS A 118 -6.89 -0.56 -1.78
CA CYS A 118 -7.02 -0.21 -0.37
C CYS A 118 -8.04 -1.09 0.38
N PRO A 119 -9.29 -1.29 -0.10
CA PRO A 119 -10.22 -2.18 0.58
C PRO A 119 -9.78 -3.64 0.56
N THR A 120 -9.11 -4.09 -0.51
CA THR A 120 -8.61 -5.47 -0.61
C THR A 120 -7.44 -5.71 0.37
N MET A 121 -6.45 -4.81 0.41
CA MET A 121 -5.33 -4.91 1.36
C MET A 121 -5.80 -4.75 2.80
N SER A 122 -6.73 -3.83 3.06
CA SER A 122 -7.30 -3.65 4.40
C SER A 122 -8.11 -4.87 4.84
N LEU A 123 -8.73 -5.60 3.91
CA LEU A 123 -9.43 -6.86 4.21
C LEU A 123 -8.44 -7.96 4.59
N ILE A 124 -7.35 -8.08 3.83
CA ILE A 124 -6.26 -9.00 4.14
C ILE A 124 -5.67 -8.64 5.51
N ALA A 125 -5.37 -7.37 5.77
CA ALA A 125 -4.89 -6.91 7.08
C ALA A 125 -5.89 -7.22 8.20
N ALA A 126 -7.19 -6.92 8.01
CA ALA A 126 -8.21 -7.23 8.99
C ALA A 126 -8.28 -8.73 9.33
N ALA A 127 -7.99 -9.60 8.36
CA ALA A 127 -7.88 -11.04 8.58
C ALA A 127 -6.57 -11.42 9.31
N LEU A 128 -5.44 -10.87 8.88
CA LEU A 128 -4.11 -11.16 9.46
C LEU A 128 -3.98 -10.70 10.93
N TYR A 129 -4.59 -9.56 11.25
CA TYR A 129 -4.57 -8.92 12.57
C TYR A 129 -5.80 -9.27 13.42
N TYR A 130 -6.67 -10.19 12.99
CA TYR A 130 -7.82 -10.59 13.79
C TYR A 130 -7.36 -11.35 15.05
N PRO A 131 -7.84 -11.00 16.26
CA PRO A 131 -7.48 -11.69 17.49
C PRO A 131 -8.17 -13.07 17.56
N TYR A 132 -7.61 -14.06 16.88
CA TYR A 132 -8.11 -15.44 16.85
C TYR A 132 -8.02 -16.15 18.22
N ARG A 133 -7.30 -15.58 19.19
CA ARG A 133 -7.05 -16.20 20.51
C ARG A 133 -8.11 -15.89 21.56
N GLU A 134 -8.85 -14.79 21.44
CA GLU A 134 -9.65 -14.27 22.56
C GLU A 134 -11.16 -14.18 22.30
N LEU A 135 -11.61 -14.21 21.03
CA LEU A 135 -13.01 -13.98 20.67
C LEU A 135 -13.58 -15.09 19.76
N PRO A 136 -14.84 -15.52 19.94
CA PRO A 136 -15.55 -16.30 18.94
C PRO A 136 -15.65 -15.51 17.63
N PHE A 137 -15.55 -16.19 16.49
CA PHE A 137 -15.56 -15.55 15.17
C PHE A 137 -16.88 -14.81 14.94
N ASN A 138 -16.85 -13.48 15.04
CA ASN A 138 -17.98 -12.60 14.78
C ASN A 138 -17.72 -11.83 13.49
N LEU A 139 -18.51 -12.16 12.46
CA LEU A 139 -18.41 -11.53 11.15
C LEU A 139 -18.62 -10.02 11.22
N LEU A 140 -19.42 -9.54 12.18
CA LEU A 140 -19.67 -8.13 12.39
C LEU A 140 -18.45 -7.37 12.95
N THR A 141 -17.71 -7.97 13.91
CA THR A 141 -16.48 -7.38 14.46
C THR A 141 -15.37 -7.37 13.42
N PHE A 142 -15.27 -8.45 12.64
CA PHE A 142 -14.35 -8.52 11.50
C PHE A 142 -14.65 -7.41 10.47
N LEU A 143 -15.91 -7.25 10.07
CA LEU A 143 -16.34 -6.22 9.12
C LEU A 143 -16.10 -4.81 9.68
N ALA A 144 -16.33 -4.60 10.99
CA ALA A 144 -16.06 -3.34 11.65
C ALA A 144 -14.56 -3.00 11.65
N ASN A 145 -13.69 -3.97 11.93
CA ASN A 145 -12.23 -3.79 11.87
C ASN A 145 -11.76 -3.51 10.44
N TRP A 146 -12.30 -4.22 9.46
CA TRP A 146 -12.05 -3.95 8.05
C TRP A 146 -12.47 -2.54 7.65
N LEU A 147 -13.71 -2.14 7.94
CA LEU A 147 -14.21 -0.80 7.59
C LEU A 147 -13.39 0.29 8.30
N ARG A 148 -13.04 0.07 9.57
CA ARG A 148 -12.15 0.96 10.32
C ARG A 148 -10.80 1.12 9.61
N LEU A 149 -10.15 0.02 9.24
CA LEU A 149 -8.88 0.04 8.50
C LEU A 149 -9.05 0.79 7.18
N VAL A 150 -10.10 0.50 6.40
CA VAL A 150 -10.38 1.23 5.16
C VAL A 150 -10.52 2.73 5.42
N CYS A 151 -11.29 3.15 6.42
CA CYS A 151 -11.49 4.58 6.73
C CYS A 151 -10.20 5.31 7.14
N PHE A 152 -9.27 4.66 7.85
CA PHE A 152 -7.98 5.27 8.20
C PHE A 152 -6.99 5.28 7.03
N ASN A 153 -6.94 4.16 6.29
CA ASN A 153 -5.89 3.91 5.30
C ASN A 153 -6.23 4.49 3.92
N PHE A 154 -7.50 4.51 3.56
CA PHE A 154 -7.98 5.04 2.27
C PHE A 154 -7.63 6.50 2.02
N PRO A 155 -7.97 7.46 2.91
CA PRO A 155 -7.66 8.87 2.64
C PRO A 155 -6.15 9.09 2.56
N PHE A 156 -5.37 8.48 3.46
CA PHE A 156 -3.91 8.58 3.42
C PHE A 156 -3.34 8.03 2.11
N ALA A 157 -3.74 6.83 1.70
CA ALA A 157 -3.30 6.21 0.45
C ALA A 157 -3.71 7.05 -0.76
N PHE A 158 -4.94 7.57 -0.79
CA PHE A 158 -5.43 8.38 -1.90
C PHE A 158 -4.62 9.66 -2.09
N PHE A 159 -4.43 10.44 -1.02
CA PHE A 159 -3.71 11.71 -1.11
C PHE A 159 -2.20 11.51 -1.36
N THR A 160 -1.57 10.54 -0.69
CA THR A 160 -0.15 10.26 -0.91
C THR A 160 0.12 9.72 -2.31
N GLN A 161 -0.73 8.84 -2.83
CA GLN A 161 -0.59 8.27 -4.15
C GLN A 161 -0.68 9.35 -5.24
N LEU A 162 -1.68 10.24 -5.15
CA LEU A 162 -1.96 11.27 -6.15
C LEU A 162 -0.92 12.40 -6.12
N PHE A 163 -0.61 12.93 -4.94
CA PHE A 163 0.23 14.14 -4.83
C PHE A 163 1.73 13.87 -4.69
N PHE A 164 2.13 12.72 -4.15
CA PHE A 164 3.53 12.45 -3.84
C PHE A 164 4.11 11.30 -4.65
N ILE A 165 3.48 10.13 -4.59
CA ILE A 165 4.08 8.90 -5.12
C ILE A 165 4.11 8.95 -6.65
N GLN A 166 3.06 9.40 -7.32
CA GLN A 166 3.11 9.56 -8.78
C GLN A 166 4.21 10.50 -9.30
N PRO A 167 4.30 11.77 -8.87
CA PRO A 167 5.33 12.66 -9.38
C PRO A 167 6.73 12.14 -9.03
N LEU A 168 6.90 11.52 -7.86
CA LEU A 168 8.16 10.95 -7.43
C LEU A 168 8.56 9.73 -8.29
N VAL A 169 7.67 8.75 -8.49
CA VAL A 169 7.96 7.57 -9.31
C VAL A 169 8.20 7.96 -10.78
N ARG A 170 7.45 8.94 -11.32
CA ARG A 170 7.72 9.49 -12.66
C ARG A 170 9.11 10.12 -12.75
N THR A 171 9.52 10.84 -11.72
CA THR A 171 10.85 11.47 -11.65
C THR A 171 11.95 10.41 -11.54
N LEU A 172 11.79 9.42 -10.68
CA LEU A 172 12.72 8.29 -10.55
C LEU A 172 12.84 7.49 -11.84
N PHE A 173 11.72 7.16 -12.48
CA PHE A 173 11.74 6.45 -13.76
C PHE A 173 12.43 7.26 -14.84
N LYS A 174 12.16 8.57 -14.93
CA LYS A 174 12.91 9.47 -15.84
C LYS A 174 14.40 9.46 -15.52
N VAL A 175 14.81 9.52 -14.26
CA VAL A 175 16.23 9.52 -13.88
C VAL A 175 16.91 8.19 -14.20
N LEU A 176 16.27 7.06 -13.90
CA LEU A 176 16.77 5.71 -14.16
C LEU A 176 16.90 5.42 -15.66
N PHE A 177 15.89 5.79 -16.46
CA PHE A 177 15.88 5.48 -17.90
C PHE A 177 16.51 6.56 -18.79
N ARG A 178 16.61 7.81 -18.35
CA ARG A 178 17.31 8.88 -19.10
C ARG A 178 18.82 8.61 -19.21
N ARG A 179 19.38 7.76 -18.35
CA ARG A 179 20.80 7.38 -18.42
C ARG A 179 21.07 6.25 -19.43
N SER A 180 20.05 5.52 -19.86
CA SER A 180 20.17 4.48 -20.90
C SER A 180 20.31 5.04 -22.32
N ASP A 181 19.81 6.27 -22.57
CA ASP A 181 19.92 6.91 -23.90
C ASP A 181 21.29 7.58 -24.13
N THR A 182 22.17 7.68 -23.12
CA THR A 182 23.50 8.32 -23.25
C THR A 182 24.63 7.33 -23.59
N ASN A 183 24.35 6.02 -23.67
CA ASN A 183 25.37 4.99 -23.90
C ASN A 183 25.24 4.25 -25.25
N SER A 184 24.50 4.80 -26.21
CA SER A 184 24.51 4.33 -27.59
C SER A 184 25.09 5.42 -28.49
N PHE A 185 26.42 5.50 -28.51
CA PHE A 185 27.19 6.03 -29.64
C PHE A 185 27.51 4.87 -30.59
#